data_AF-A0A7X4KWJ8-F1
#
_entry.id   AF-A0A7X4KWJ8-F1
#
_cell.length_a   1.000
_cell.length_b   1.000
_cell.length_c   1.000
_cell.angle_alpha   90.00
_cell.angle_beta   90.00
_cell.angle_gamma   90.00
#
_symmetry.space_group_name_H-M   'P 1'
#
loop_
_entity.id
_entity.type
_entity.pdbx_description
1 polymer ?
#
loop_
_entity_poly.entity_id
_entity_poly.type
_entity_poly.pdbx_seq_one_letter_code
_entity_poly.pdbx_strand_id
1 'polypeptide(L)'
;MTRVLHKKAADEGWVRLELVEQLGNVGSEVDRAIKAHQTGRAARFEGALDRALELFDLTAADPRWRGHRCQEILRAREEFCRLFFDPDVRPDSASGLSRYFLGFAWAARAMHHRRESN
;
A
#
# COMPACT_ATOMS: atom_id res chain seq x y z
N MET A 1 7.96 15.28 5.04
CA MET A 1 7.54 15.09 6.44
C MET A 1 6.48 14.00 6.43
N THR A 2 6.73 12.84 7.07
CA THR A 2 5.76 11.75 7.18
C THR A 2 4.71 12.11 8.22
N ARG A 3 3.49 12.42 7.80
CA ARG A 3 2.38 12.67 8.73
C ARG A 3 1.76 11.34 9.11
N VAL A 4 2.01 10.88 10.33
CA VAL A 4 1.36 9.69 10.89
C VAL A 4 -0.01 10.10 11.40
N LEU A 5 -1.05 9.62 10.75
CA LEU A 5 -2.46 9.85 11.09
C LEU A 5 -2.97 8.75 12.03
N HIS A 6 -2.42 7.53 11.94
CA HIS A 6 -2.82 6.38 12.73
C HIS A 6 -1.65 5.88 13.58
N LYS A 7 -1.76 6.00 14.91
CA LYS A 7 -0.72 5.59 15.88
C LYS A 7 -0.16 4.18 15.63
N LYS A 8 -1.04 3.21 15.29
CA LYS A 8 -0.63 1.82 15.00
C LYS A 8 0.24 1.64 13.76
N ALA A 9 0.20 2.59 12.82
CA ALA A 9 0.95 2.50 11.59
C ALA A 9 2.44 2.70 11.81
N ALA A 10 2.80 3.62 12.71
CA ALA A 10 4.19 3.96 13.03
C ALA A 10 4.76 3.19 14.22
N ASP A 11 4.03 2.19 14.73
CA ASP A 11 4.55 1.33 15.80
C ASP A 11 5.77 0.55 15.32
N GLU A 12 6.66 0.18 16.25
CA GLU A 12 7.85 -0.65 16.00
C GLU A 12 7.55 -1.92 15.19
N GLY A 13 6.30 -2.40 15.24
CA GLY A 13 5.84 -3.55 14.47
C GLY A 13 5.96 -3.35 12.95
N TRP A 14 5.74 -2.14 12.43
CA TRP A 14 5.79 -1.90 10.97
C TRP A 14 7.19 -2.10 10.39
N VAL A 15 8.23 -1.61 11.09
CA VAL A 15 9.63 -1.77 10.68
C VAL A 15 10.13 -3.21 10.87
N ARG A 16 9.44 -4.03 11.66
CA ARG A 16 9.77 -5.46 11.81
C ARG A 16 9.24 -6.32 10.66
N LEU A 17 8.25 -5.84 9.91
CA LEU A 17 7.74 -6.52 8.73
C LEU A 17 8.80 -6.57 7.62
N GLU A 18 8.81 -7.66 6.86
CA GLU A 18 9.54 -7.74 5.59
C GLU A 18 8.86 -6.86 4.53
N LEU A 19 9.60 -6.48 3.50
CA LEU A 19 9.06 -5.62 2.43
C LEU A 19 7.78 -6.20 1.80
N VAL A 20 7.72 -7.52 1.62
CA VAL A 20 6.54 -8.18 1.04
C VAL A 20 5.31 -8.10 1.96
N GLU A 21 5.49 -8.13 3.28
CA GLU A 21 4.41 -7.96 4.26
C GLU A 21 3.95 -6.50 4.29
N GLN A 22 4.89 -5.54 4.27
CA GLN A 22 4.57 -4.11 4.19
C GLN A 22 3.76 -3.79 2.92
N LEU A 23 4.23 -4.26 1.75
CA LEU A 23 3.54 -4.02 0.48
C LEU A 23 2.22 -4.79 0.36
N GLY A 24 2.09 -5.98 0.96
CA GLY A 24 0.80 -6.68 1.04
C GLY A 24 -0.24 -5.91 1.87
N ASN A 25 0.20 -5.27 2.95
CA ASN A 25 -0.65 -4.41 3.79
C ASN A 25 -1.01 -3.10 3.07
N VAL A 26 -0.05 -2.43 2.42
CA VAL A 26 -0.30 -1.27 1.53
C VAL A 26 -1.38 -1.64 0.50
N GLY A 27 -1.19 -2.78 -0.17
CA GLY A 27 -2.10 -3.31 -1.17
C GLY A 27 -3.54 -3.49 -0.69
N SER A 28 -3.70 -3.92 0.56
CA SER A 28 -5.02 -4.09 1.17
C SER A 28 -5.75 -2.76 1.34
N GLU A 29 -5.06 -1.67 1.69
CA GLU A 29 -5.65 -0.33 1.76
C GLU A 29 -5.91 0.25 0.38
N VAL A 30 -5.02 0.01 -0.58
CA VAL A 30 -5.22 0.38 -1.99
C VAL A 30 -6.53 -0.22 -2.53
N ASP A 31 -6.72 -1.52 -2.35
CA ASP A 31 -7.95 -2.20 -2.79
C ASP A 31 -9.19 -1.70 -2.03
N ARG A 32 -9.06 -1.38 -0.74
CA ARG A 32 -10.15 -0.78 0.04
C ARG A 32 -10.55 0.58 -0.51
N ALA A 33 -9.57 1.44 -0.82
CA ALA A 33 -9.81 2.76 -1.39
C ALA A 33 -10.48 2.65 -2.77
N ILE A 34 -9.96 1.81 -3.66
CA ILE A 34 -10.54 1.57 -5.00
C ILE A 34 -12.01 1.12 -4.88
N LYS A 35 -12.29 0.11 -4.05
CA LYS A 35 -13.65 -0.42 -3.87
C LYS A 35 -14.59 0.61 -3.25
N ALA A 36 -14.14 1.36 -2.25
CA ALA A 36 -14.95 2.39 -1.61
C ALA A 36 -15.27 3.54 -2.57
N HIS A 37 -14.30 3.95 -3.39
CA HIS A 37 -14.48 4.97 -4.41
C HIS A 37 -15.49 4.53 -5.47
N GLN A 38 -15.31 3.33 -6.06
CA GLN A 38 -16.22 2.76 -7.06
C GLN A 38 -17.66 2.58 -6.56
N THR A 39 -17.84 2.43 -5.26
CA THR A 39 -19.17 2.24 -4.64
C THR A 39 -19.72 3.51 -3.99
N GLY A 40 -19.10 4.68 -4.21
CA GLY A 40 -19.59 5.97 -3.70
C GLY A 40 -19.55 6.10 -2.17
N ARG A 41 -18.74 5.31 -1.48
CA ARG A 41 -18.67 5.29 -0.01
C ARG A 41 -17.61 6.27 0.50
N ALA A 42 -17.88 7.57 0.39
CA ALA A 42 -16.93 8.66 0.68
C ALA A 42 -16.11 8.49 1.96
N ALA A 43 -16.75 8.33 3.13
CA ALA A 43 -16.03 8.19 4.40
C ALA A 43 -15.12 6.94 4.46
N ARG A 44 -15.50 5.85 3.80
CA ARG A 44 -14.65 4.64 3.71
C ARG A 44 -13.49 4.85 2.74
N PHE A 45 -13.73 5.62 1.68
CA PHE A 45 -12.70 5.98 0.72
C PHE A 45 -11.64 6.88 1.37
N GLU A 46 -12.05 7.96 2.03
CA GLU A 46 -11.15 8.88 2.74
C GLU A 46 -10.27 8.14 3.75
N GLY A 47 -10.87 7.31 4.61
CA GLY A 47 -10.10 6.54 5.59
C GLY A 47 -9.11 5.56 4.95
N ALA A 48 -9.48 4.87 3.87
CA ALA A 48 -8.60 3.95 3.17
C ALA A 48 -7.51 4.68 2.37
N LEU A 49 -7.82 5.83 1.78
CA LEU A 49 -6.88 6.69 1.07
C LEU A 49 -5.79 7.19 2.04
N ASP A 50 -6.18 7.80 3.15
CA ASP A 50 -5.26 8.31 4.17
C ASP A 50 -4.38 7.19 4.71
N ARG A 51 -4.97 6.02 4.99
CA ARG A 51 -4.24 4.87 5.49
C ARG A 51 -3.25 4.31 4.45
N ALA A 52 -3.64 4.20 3.18
CA ALA A 52 -2.75 3.75 2.11
C ALA A 52 -1.55 4.71 1.95
N LEU A 53 -1.80 6.02 1.90
CA LEU A 53 -0.74 7.03 1.76
C LEU A 53 0.23 7.00 2.94
N GLU A 54 -0.29 6.88 4.16
CA GLU A 54 0.54 6.71 5.35
C GLU A 54 1.42 5.44 5.26
N LEU A 55 0.87 4.32 4.80
CA LEU A 55 1.65 3.09 4.65
C LEU A 55 2.71 3.18 3.55
N PHE A 56 2.40 3.83 2.43
CA PHE A 56 3.40 4.14 1.41
C PHE A 56 4.55 4.96 2.01
N ASP A 57 4.24 6.03 2.73
CA ASP A 57 5.24 6.93 3.28
C ASP A 57 6.09 6.25 4.36
N LEU A 58 5.48 5.41 5.21
CA LEU A 58 6.20 4.60 6.20
C LEU A 58 7.12 3.57 5.54
N THR A 59 6.65 2.89 4.50
CA THR A 59 7.44 1.89 3.76
C THR A 59 8.60 2.57 3.01
N ALA A 60 8.36 3.72 2.38
CA ALA A 60 9.40 4.47 1.67
C ALA A 60 10.44 5.09 2.62
N ALA A 61 10.04 5.45 3.84
CA ALA A 61 10.93 5.99 4.86
C ALA A 61 11.82 4.93 5.54
N ASP A 62 11.51 3.63 5.35
CA ASP A 62 12.30 2.55 5.92
C ASP A 62 13.72 2.51 5.32
N PRO A 63 14.78 2.68 6.14
CA PRO A 63 16.14 2.74 5.63
C PRO A 63 16.61 1.44 4.97
N ARG A 64 15.94 0.30 5.22
CA ARG A 64 16.23 -0.99 4.58
C ARG A 64 15.94 -0.97 3.07
N TRP A 65 15.04 -0.08 2.62
CA TRP A 65 14.54 -0.05 1.24
C TRP A 65 15.06 1.13 0.41
N ARG A 66 16.18 1.73 0.79
CA ARG A 66 16.81 2.84 0.03
C ARG A 66 17.14 2.46 -1.42
N GLY A 67 17.27 3.49 -2.27
CA GLY A 67 17.58 3.32 -3.69
C GLY A 67 16.35 2.88 -4.50
N HIS A 68 16.53 1.91 -5.39
CA HIS A 68 15.52 1.49 -6.37
C HIS A 68 14.20 1.06 -5.74
N ARG A 69 14.23 0.41 -4.56
CA ARG A 69 12.99 -0.03 -3.88
C ARG A 69 12.16 1.16 -3.41
N CYS A 70 12.79 2.16 -2.77
CA CYS A 70 12.13 3.40 -2.37
C CYS A 70 11.53 4.12 -3.58
N GLN A 71 12.26 4.18 -4.71
CA GLN A 71 11.76 4.77 -5.96
C GLN A 71 10.50 4.04 -6.46
N GLU A 72 10.50 2.71 -6.47
CA GLU A 72 9.33 1.91 -6.88
C GLU A 72 8.14 2.10 -5.93
N ILE A 73 8.38 2.18 -4.61
CA ILE A 73 7.32 2.44 -3.62
C ILE A 73 6.67 3.82 -3.88
N LEU A 74 7.49 4.85 -4.12
CA LEU A 74 7.01 6.19 -4.43
C LEU A 74 6.31 6.25 -5.79
N ARG A 75 6.77 5.50 -6.79
CA ARG A 75 6.07 5.35 -8.07
C ARG A 75 4.69 4.72 -7.89
N ALA A 76 4.60 3.63 -7.13
CA ALA A 76 3.32 2.98 -6.84
C ALA A 76 2.36 3.91 -6.07
N ARG A 77 2.89 4.73 -5.15
CA ARG A 77 2.13 5.79 -4.45
C ARG A 77 1.60 6.84 -5.42
N GLU A 78 2.42 7.30 -6.36
CA GLU A 78 2.01 8.25 -7.41
C GLU A 78 0.90 7.67 -8.30
N GLU A 79 1.05 6.43 -8.77
CA GLU A 79 0.01 5.75 -9.56
C GLU A 79 -1.28 5.58 -8.78
N PHE A 80 -1.19 5.27 -7.47
CA PHE A 80 -2.36 5.22 -6.60
C PHE A 80 -3.07 6.57 -6.48
N CYS A 81 -2.33 7.67 -6.31
CA CYS A 81 -2.93 9.01 -6.28
C CYS A 81 -3.56 9.38 -7.63
N ARG A 82 -2.89 9.02 -8.73
CA ARG A 82 -3.36 9.27 -10.09
C ARG A 82 -4.78 8.75 -10.28
N LEU A 83 -5.09 7.56 -9.77
CA LEU A 83 -6.42 6.93 -9.89
C LEU A 83 -7.60 7.82 -9.48
N PHE A 84 -7.40 8.75 -8.54
CA PHE A 84 -8.48 9.55 -7.97
C PHE A 84 -8.40 11.05 -8.26
N PHE A 85 -7.21 11.53 -8.64
CA PHE A 85 -6.94 12.97 -8.76
C PHE A 85 -6.50 13.41 -10.15
N ASP A 86 -6.22 12.47 -11.05
CA ASP A 86 -5.89 12.78 -12.44
C ASP A 86 -7.14 12.65 -13.32
N PRO A 87 -7.48 13.67 -14.15
CA PRO A 87 -8.61 13.58 -15.06
C PRO A 87 -8.41 12.57 -16.21
N ASP A 88 -7.16 12.17 -16.51
CA ASP A 88 -6.82 11.28 -17.63
C ASP A 88 -6.22 9.95 -17.14
N VAL A 89 -6.97 9.24 -16.30
CA VAL A 89 -6.61 7.90 -15.82
C VAL A 89 -7.00 6.86 -16.86
N ARG A 90 -6.05 5.99 -17.23
CA ARG A 90 -6.36 4.85 -18.08
C ARG A 90 -7.36 3.91 -17.40
N PRO A 91 -8.37 3.37 -18.11
CA PRO A 91 -9.42 2.53 -17.52
C PRO A 91 -8.92 1.30 -16.77
N ASP A 92 -7.77 0.75 -17.17
CA ASP A 92 -7.18 -0.45 -16.59
C ASP A 92 -6.30 -0.20 -15.36
N SER A 93 -6.00 1.06 -15.04
CA SER A 93 -5.05 1.45 -13.98
C SER A 93 -5.40 0.87 -12.62
N ALA A 94 -6.67 0.95 -12.19
CA ALA A 94 -7.11 0.41 -10.91
C ALA A 94 -6.89 -1.12 -10.85
N SER A 95 -7.25 -1.84 -11.92
CA SER A 95 -7.04 -3.29 -11.99
C SER A 95 -5.55 -3.66 -12.03
N GLY A 96 -4.72 -2.82 -12.68
CA GLY A 96 -3.27 -3.00 -12.74
C GLY A 96 -2.63 -2.86 -11.36
N LEU A 97 -3.06 -1.85 -10.60
CA LEU A 97 -2.58 -1.61 -9.25
C LEU A 97 -3.00 -2.73 -8.28
N SER A 98 -4.25 -3.19 -8.34
CA SER A 98 -4.71 -4.35 -7.59
C SER A 98 -3.89 -5.61 -7.90
N ARG A 99 -3.61 -5.88 -9.19
CA ARG A 99 -2.77 -7.03 -9.59
C ARG A 99 -1.33 -6.91 -9.07
N TYR A 100 -0.73 -5.72 -9.16
CA TYR A 100 0.61 -5.46 -8.66
C TYR A 100 0.71 -5.78 -7.16
N PHE A 101 -0.25 -5.28 -6.37
CA PHE A 101 -0.26 -5.51 -4.92
C PHE A 101 -0.66 -6.92 -4.50
N LEU A 102 -1.52 -7.59 -5.27
CA LEU A 102 -1.91 -8.98 -5.00
C LEU A 102 -0.70 -9.92 -4.96
N GLY A 103 0.31 -9.68 -5.81
CA GLY A 103 1.55 -10.45 -5.80
C GLY A 103 2.27 -10.40 -4.45
N PHE A 104 2.32 -9.22 -3.81
CA PHE A 104 2.93 -9.06 -2.49
C PHE A 104 2.10 -9.71 -1.39
N ALA A 105 0.76 -9.62 -1.45
CA ALA A 105 -0.12 -10.30 -0.50
C ALA A 105 0.07 -11.83 -0.55
N TRP A 106 0.19 -12.41 -1.76
CA TRP A 106 0.46 -13.83 -1.95
C TRP A 106 1.85 -14.21 -1.43
N ALA A 107 2.87 -13.42 -1.74
CA ALA A 107 4.23 -13.66 -1.26
C ALA A 107 4.33 -13.61 0.27
N ALA A 108 3.67 -12.63 0.91
CA ALA A 108 3.58 -12.53 2.35
C ALA A 108 2.90 -13.76 2.95
N ARG A 109 1.77 -14.20 2.38
CA ARG A 109 1.06 -15.40 2.87
C ARG A 109 1.91 -16.67 2.74
N ALA A 110 2.58 -16.86 1.61
CA ALA A 110 3.49 -17.99 1.40
C ALA A 110 4.67 -17.96 2.38
N MET A 111 5.20 -16.78 2.69
CA MET A 111 6.27 -16.62 3.67
C MET A 111 5.82 -16.98 5.10
N HIS A 112 4.63 -16.54 5.52
CA HIS A 112 4.08 -16.92 6.83
C HIS A 112 3.93 -18.44 6.96
N HIS A 113 3.38 -19.10 5.94
CA HIS A 113 3.26 -20.56 5.93
C HIS A 113 4.62 -21.26 6.09
N ARG A 114 5.67 -20.79 5.41
CA ARG A 114 7.02 -21.35 5.58
C ARG A 114 7.60 -21.15 6.98
N ARG A 115 7.28 -20.04 7.65
CA ARG A 115 7.72 -19.76 9.02
C ARG A 115 6.98 -20.61 10.05
N GLU A 116 5.72 -20.96 9.80
CA GLU A 116 4.91 -21.82 10.68
C GLU A 116 5.28 -23.31 10.54
N SER A 117 5.80 -23.73 9.39
CA SER A 117 6.23 -25.12 9.12
C SER A 117 7.65 -25.48 9.59
N ASN A 118 8.43 -24.50 10.06
CA ASN A 118 9.79 -24.67 10.56
C ASN A 118 9.84 -24.52 12.08
#